data_AF-A0A8D8CFZ4-F1
#
_entry.id   AF-A0A8D8CFZ4-F1
#
_cell.length_a   1.000
_cell.length_b   1.000
_cell.length_c   1.000
_cell.angle_alpha   90.00
_cell.angle_beta   90.00
_cell.angle_gamma   90.00
#
_symmetry.space_group_name_H-M   'P 1'
#
loop_
_entity.id
_entity.type
_entity.pdbx_description
1 polymer ?
#
loop_
_entity_poly.entity_id
_entity_poly.type
_entity_poly.pdbx_seq_one_letter_code
_entity_poly.pdbx_strand_id
1 'polypeptide(L)'
;NVQQHSVFEIHSVTSEGQWAGLRNDIALLELTSSVGYSDYIQPICLNSLEVSGRDSGLVVGWGRTEGGDLPDMLKAASMPIISHIDCLASDRDVYGGVLDSGMICAGHQNGTSVCNGDSGGGLVIQRCTSGGCYWSLVGIVSIAAGNFNGTCRSDGYGAFTNVKTYLPWIKQTTEQIFEDDSLHDVCGQRQDGSVRARWPWHGTLYSKNWRSIKIELNRTEVFGVTILTNQYVVTTML
;
A
#
# COMPACT_ATOMS: atom_id res chain seq x y z
N ASN A 1 -24.05 -2.11 2.26
CA ASN A 1 -23.36 -1.73 1.00
C ASN A 1 -21.95 -2.28 1.01
N VAL A 2 -21.80 -3.57 1.26
CA VAL A 2 -20.52 -4.25 1.09
C VAL A 2 -20.46 -4.69 -0.37
N GLN A 3 -19.38 -4.38 -1.06
CA GLN A 3 -19.14 -4.85 -2.42
C GLN A 3 -18.24 -6.09 -2.36
N GLN A 4 -18.49 -7.06 -3.22
CA GLN A 4 -17.71 -8.30 -3.28
C GLN A 4 -17.28 -8.53 -4.70
N HIS A 5 -15.97 -8.68 -4.89
CA HIS A 5 -15.35 -8.89 -6.19
C HIS A 5 -14.43 -10.10 -6.11
N SER A 6 -14.34 -10.85 -7.19
CA SER A 6 -13.38 -11.94 -7.31
C SER A 6 -12.20 -11.48 -8.16
N VAL A 7 -11.03 -12.08 -7.94
CA VAL A 7 -9.87 -11.86 -8.80
C VAL A 7 -10.06 -12.61 -10.12
N PHE A 8 -9.95 -11.87 -11.22
CA PHE A 8 -9.94 -12.38 -12.59
C PHE A 8 -8.54 -12.85 -12.98
N GLU A 9 -7.54 -11.97 -12.81
CA GLU A 9 -6.14 -12.23 -13.17
C GLU A 9 -5.18 -11.59 -12.16
N ILE A 10 -4.01 -12.22 -11.97
CA ILE A 10 -2.93 -11.72 -11.14
C ILE A 10 -1.78 -11.32 -12.05
N HIS A 11 -1.41 -10.05 -12.03
CA HIS A 11 -0.26 -9.53 -12.75
C HIS A 11 0.90 -9.32 -11.76
N SER A 12 2.03 -9.95 -12.03
CA SER A 12 3.25 -9.87 -11.19
C SER A 12 4.46 -9.49 -12.02
N VAL A 13 5.42 -8.78 -11.43
CA VAL A 13 6.72 -8.50 -12.06
C VAL A 13 7.61 -9.72 -11.90
N THR A 14 7.92 -10.42 -13.00
CA THR A 14 8.83 -11.56 -12.97
C THR A 14 10.27 -11.10 -12.75
N SER A 15 10.99 -11.78 -11.85
CA SER A 15 12.45 -11.68 -11.76
C SER A 15 13.08 -12.90 -12.44
N GLU A 16 14.00 -12.69 -13.38
CA GLU A 16 14.84 -13.77 -13.91
C GLU A 16 15.96 -14.10 -12.90
N GLY A 17 16.07 -15.37 -12.47
CA GLY A 17 17.19 -15.90 -11.70
C GLY A 17 16.84 -16.63 -10.40
N GLN A 18 17.85 -17.30 -9.81
CA GLN A 18 17.71 -18.19 -8.64
C GLN A 18 17.48 -17.48 -7.29
N TRP A 19 17.40 -16.15 -7.26
CA TRP A 19 17.14 -15.33 -6.06
C TRP A 19 15.94 -14.39 -6.24
N ALA A 20 14.83 -14.94 -6.75
CA ALA A 20 13.51 -14.30 -6.81
C ALA A 20 12.87 -14.14 -5.41
N GLY A 21 13.62 -13.63 -4.42
CA GLY A 21 13.16 -13.45 -3.02
C GLY A 21 12.10 -12.35 -2.89
N LEU A 22 12.17 -11.53 -1.82
CA LEU A 22 11.29 -10.36 -1.60
C LEU A 22 11.58 -9.17 -2.56
N ARG A 23 12.24 -9.44 -3.69
CA ARG A 23 12.46 -8.46 -4.76
C ARG A 23 11.20 -8.40 -5.62
N ASN A 24 10.80 -7.21 -6.03
CA ASN A 24 9.55 -7.01 -6.79
C ASN A 24 8.33 -7.55 -6.06
N ASP A 25 8.26 -7.33 -4.74
CA ASP A 25 7.11 -7.71 -3.93
C ASP A 25 5.90 -6.78 -4.21
N ILE A 26 5.27 -6.99 -5.36
CA ILE A 26 4.11 -6.25 -5.85
C ILE A 26 3.30 -7.13 -6.80
N ALA A 27 1.97 -7.06 -6.68
CA ALA A 27 1.03 -7.66 -7.60
C ALA A 27 -0.14 -6.72 -7.85
N LEU A 28 -0.65 -6.72 -9.08
CA LEU A 28 -1.94 -6.12 -9.43
C LEU A 28 -2.96 -7.24 -9.57
N LEU A 29 -4.10 -7.07 -8.90
CA LEU A 29 -5.22 -7.97 -9.02
C LEU A 29 -6.27 -7.29 -9.91
N GLU A 30 -6.52 -7.90 -11.06
CA GLU A 30 -7.63 -7.53 -11.92
C GLU A 30 -8.90 -8.15 -11.37
N LEU A 31 -9.96 -7.36 -11.21
CA LEU A 31 -11.22 -7.83 -10.64
C LEU A 31 -12.15 -8.39 -11.72
N THR A 32 -13.10 -9.25 -11.36
CA THR A 32 -14.13 -9.76 -12.29
C THR A 32 -15.26 -8.77 -12.54
N SER A 33 -15.39 -7.75 -11.69
CA SER A 33 -16.44 -6.74 -11.77
C SER A 33 -15.94 -5.40 -11.24
N SER A 34 -16.46 -4.31 -11.78
CA SER A 34 -15.99 -2.97 -11.42
C SER A 34 -16.43 -2.54 -10.02
N VAL A 35 -15.51 -1.95 -9.28
CA VAL A 35 -15.76 -1.31 -7.98
C VAL A 35 -16.61 -0.06 -8.15
N GLY A 36 -17.73 0.00 -7.43
CA GLY A 36 -18.57 1.18 -7.32
C GLY A 36 -17.96 2.18 -6.34
N TYR A 37 -17.59 3.37 -6.82
CA TYR A 37 -17.05 4.40 -5.94
C TYR A 37 -18.14 5.02 -5.07
N SER A 38 -17.76 5.44 -3.86
CA SER A 38 -18.64 6.08 -2.89
C SER A 38 -17.86 7.06 -2.02
N ASP A 39 -18.52 7.64 -1.01
CA ASP A 39 -17.82 8.43 0.02
C ASP A 39 -16.80 7.65 0.84
N TYR A 40 -16.73 6.32 0.73
CA TYR A 40 -15.86 5.47 1.53
C TYR A 40 -14.88 4.64 0.69
N ILE A 41 -15.13 4.57 -0.62
CA ILE A 41 -14.42 3.70 -1.57
C ILE A 41 -14.04 4.58 -2.76
N GLN A 42 -12.77 4.94 -2.86
CA GLN A 42 -12.24 5.79 -3.91
C GLN A 42 -10.84 5.29 -4.31
N PRO A 43 -10.40 5.48 -5.55
CA PRO A 43 -9.05 5.11 -5.96
C PRO A 43 -8.01 6.00 -5.27
N ILE A 44 -6.85 5.46 -4.90
CA ILE A 44 -5.74 6.26 -4.38
C ILE A 44 -4.97 6.92 -5.54
N CYS A 45 -4.34 8.05 -5.27
CA CYS A 45 -3.39 8.64 -6.24
C CYS A 45 -2.06 7.88 -6.19
N LEU A 46 -1.39 7.71 -7.33
CA LEU A 46 -0.05 7.14 -7.37
C LEU A 46 1.00 8.25 -7.26
N ASN A 47 2.05 8.03 -6.45
CA ASN A 47 3.11 9.02 -6.28
C ASN A 47 4.22 8.86 -7.32
N SER A 48 4.47 9.90 -8.13
CA SER A 48 5.59 9.99 -9.08
C SER A 48 6.83 10.72 -8.54
N LEU A 49 6.73 11.32 -7.35
CA LEU A 49 7.79 12.15 -6.77
C LEU A 49 8.75 11.33 -5.91
N GLU A 50 10.03 11.70 -5.87
CA GLU A 50 10.95 11.09 -4.90
C GLU A 50 10.50 11.38 -3.47
N VAL A 51 10.71 10.42 -2.59
CA VAL A 51 10.48 10.57 -1.14
C VAL A 51 11.81 10.49 -0.41
N SER A 52 11.94 11.24 0.68
CA SER A 52 13.19 11.45 1.40
C SER A 52 12.95 11.51 2.91
N GLY A 53 14.02 11.54 3.71
CA GLY A 53 13.90 11.62 5.18
C GLY A 53 13.21 12.88 5.75
N ARG A 54 12.78 13.81 4.89
CA ARG A 54 11.92 14.95 5.27
C ARG A 54 10.43 14.62 5.18
N ASP A 55 10.09 13.53 4.51
CA ASP A 55 8.73 13.08 4.28
C ASP A 55 8.29 12.13 5.39
N SER A 56 6.99 12.18 5.71
CA SER A 56 6.35 11.25 6.63
C SER A 56 5.04 10.78 6.02
N GLY A 57 4.83 9.47 6.01
CA GLY A 57 3.61 8.85 5.53
C GLY A 57 2.74 8.32 6.66
N LEU A 58 1.54 7.91 6.30
CA LEU A 58 0.62 7.16 7.14
C LEU A 58 0.47 5.76 6.58
N VAL A 59 0.59 4.76 7.45
CA VAL A 59 0.08 3.41 7.17
C VAL A 59 -1.23 3.26 7.91
N VAL A 60 -2.23 2.69 7.24
CA VAL A 60 -3.56 2.46 7.82
C VAL A 60 -3.88 0.97 7.67
N GLY A 61 -4.22 0.31 8.78
CA GLY A 61 -4.46 -1.13 8.77
C GLY A 61 -5.17 -1.69 10.01
N TRP A 62 -5.50 -2.98 9.92
CA TRP A 62 -5.97 -3.82 11.04
C TRP A 62 -4.97 -4.94 11.31
N GLY A 63 -3.71 -4.76 10.95
CA GLY A 63 -2.65 -5.62 11.42
C GLY A 63 -2.66 -5.72 12.95
N ARG A 64 -2.04 -6.79 13.45
CA ARG A 64 -1.96 -7.03 14.89
C ARG A 64 -1.32 -5.82 15.59
N THR A 65 -1.95 -5.39 16.68
CA THR A 65 -1.40 -4.39 17.60
C THR A 65 -0.25 -4.96 18.43
N GLU A 66 0.43 -4.14 19.22
CA GLU A 66 1.50 -4.60 20.12
C GLU A 66 1.05 -5.69 21.11
N GLY A 67 -0.24 -5.77 21.44
CA GLY A 67 -0.83 -6.82 22.27
C GLY A 67 -1.06 -8.15 21.53
N GLY A 68 -0.78 -8.20 20.23
CA GLY A 68 -1.08 -9.34 19.35
C GLY A 68 -2.52 -9.40 18.86
N ASP A 69 -3.39 -8.49 19.32
CA ASP A 69 -4.80 -8.47 18.95
C ASP A 69 -5.03 -7.80 17.60
N LEU A 70 -5.98 -8.34 16.82
CA LEU A 70 -6.52 -7.66 15.65
C LEU A 70 -7.48 -6.56 16.14
N PRO A 71 -7.23 -5.28 15.86
CA PRO A 71 -8.04 -4.22 16.40
C PRO A 71 -9.48 -4.28 15.84
N ASP A 72 -10.44 -3.80 16.62
CA ASP A 72 -11.83 -3.61 16.19
C ASP A 72 -12.00 -2.35 15.34
N MET A 73 -11.17 -1.33 15.61
CA MET A 73 -11.13 -0.07 14.88
C MET A 73 -9.85 0.06 14.07
N LEU A 74 -9.97 0.65 12.88
CA LEU A 74 -8.83 0.96 12.02
C LEU A 74 -7.78 1.76 12.81
N LYS A 75 -6.52 1.37 12.66
CA LYS A 75 -5.39 2.08 13.23
C LYS A 75 -4.62 2.78 12.12
N ALA A 76 -4.05 3.93 12.47
CA ALA A 76 -3.15 4.67 11.60
C ALA A 76 -1.86 4.93 12.36
N ALA A 77 -0.73 4.78 11.68
CA ALA A 77 0.59 5.02 12.23
C ALA A 77 1.36 5.98 11.32
N SER A 78 1.98 7.00 11.92
CA SER A 78 2.91 7.88 11.22
C SER A 78 4.26 7.18 11.06
N MET A 79 4.78 7.19 9.85
CA MET A 79 6.01 6.52 9.46
C MET A 79 6.91 7.52 8.71
N PRO A 80 7.92 8.11 9.36
CA PRO A 80 8.90 8.93 8.66
C PRO A 80 9.67 8.05 7.68
N ILE A 81 9.99 8.58 6.50
CA ILE A 81 10.83 7.88 5.54
C ILE A 81 12.26 7.83 6.09
N ILE A 82 12.91 6.68 5.97
CA ILE A 82 14.26 6.42 6.44
C ILE A 82 15.15 6.14 5.24
N SER A 83 16.38 6.66 5.28
CA SER A 83 17.34 6.40 4.20
C SER A 83 17.67 4.91 4.12
N HIS A 84 17.98 4.39 2.93
CA HIS A 84 18.43 3.00 2.80
C HIS A 84 19.64 2.70 3.68
N ILE A 85 20.56 3.65 3.82
CA ILE A 85 21.78 3.50 4.63
C ILE A 85 21.41 3.33 6.10
N ASP A 86 20.56 4.19 6.65
CA ASP A 86 20.15 4.11 8.06
C ASP A 86 19.34 2.84 8.34
N CYS A 87 18.49 2.45 7.38
CA CYS A 87 17.74 1.20 7.48
C CYS A 87 18.67 -0.01 7.50
N LEU A 88 19.59 -0.13 6.54
CA LEU A 88 20.61 -1.19 6.49
C LEU A 88 21.51 -1.20 7.73
N ALA A 89 21.88 -0.03 8.25
CA ALA A 89 22.69 0.09 9.45
C ALA A 89 21.95 -0.34 10.72
N SER A 90 20.62 -0.22 10.75
CA SER A 90 19.81 -0.61 11.90
C SER A 90 19.73 -2.13 12.10
N ASP A 91 19.60 -2.90 11.01
CA ASP A 91 19.57 -4.36 11.06
C ASP A 91 19.98 -4.96 9.69
N ARG A 92 21.27 -5.22 9.52
CA ARG A 92 21.81 -5.74 8.26
C ARG A 92 21.26 -7.13 7.91
N ASP A 93 20.93 -7.94 8.91
CA ASP A 93 20.45 -9.30 8.70
C ASP A 93 19.02 -9.31 8.15
N VAL A 94 18.18 -8.37 8.60
CA VAL A 94 16.82 -8.17 8.08
C VAL A 94 16.85 -7.52 6.69
N TYR A 95 17.61 -6.43 6.53
CA TYR A 95 17.47 -5.57 5.34
C TYR A 95 18.48 -5.86 4.23
N GLY A 96 19.63 -6.47 4.54
CA GLY A 96 20.75 -6.61 3.61
C GLY A 96 20.47 -7.46 2.37
N GLY A 97 19.48 -8.37 2.45
CA GLY A 97 19.04 -9.20 1.33
C GLY A 97 17.82 -8.66 0.58
N VAL A 98 17.15 -7.64 1.11
CA VAL A 98 15.85 -7.17 0.64
C VAL A 98 15.92 -5.74 0.09
N LEU A 99 16.59 -4.83 0.79
CA LEU A 99 16.61 -3.43 0.36
C LEU A 99 17.38 -3.26 -0.94
N ASP A 100 16.66 -2.87 -1.98
CA ASP A 100 17.20 -2.36 -3.23
C ASP A 100 16.46 -1.08 -3.66
N SER A 101 16.72 -0.59 -4.88
CA SER A 101 16.08 0.62 -5.41
C SER A 101 14.55 0.49 -5.60
N GLY A 102 14.02 -0.74 -5.59
CA GLY A 102 12.60 -1.05 -5.62
C GLY A 102 11.94 -0.95 -4.25
N MET A 103 12.68 -0.66 -3.18
CA MET A 103 12.17 -0.59 -1.81
C MET A 103 12.33 0.80 -1.20
N ILE A 104 11.47 1.16 -0.26
CA ILE A 104 11.65 2.29 0.66
C ILE A 104 11.54 1.78 2.10
N CYS A 105 12.23 2.46 3.01
CA CYS A 105 12.18 2.14 4.44
C CYS A 105 11.46 3.26 5.18
N ALA A 106 10.60 2.93 6.13
CA ALA A 106 9.88 3.93 6.91
C ALA A 106 9.55 3.42 8.32
N GLY A 107 9.45 4.35 9.26
CA GLY A 107 8.94 4.08 10.60
C GLY A 107 9.83 4.61 11.71
N HIS A 108 9.52 4.17 12.92
CA HIS A 108 10.21 4.58 14.14
C HIS A 108 10.79 3.37 14.84
N GLN A 109 11.84 3.59 15.65
CA GLN A 109 12.35 2.57 16.59
C GLN A 109 11.76 2.76 17.99
N ASN A 110 10.57 3.35 18.10
CA ASN A 110 9.96 3.78 19.36
C ASN A 110 8.75 2.93 19.78
N GLY A 111 8.55 1.76 19.18
CA GLY A 111 7.38 0.94 19.40
C GLY A 111 6.30 1.04 18.32
N THR A 112 6.46 1.91 17.31
CA THR A 112 5.52 2.06 16.19
C THR A 112 6.01 1.26 14.98
N SER A 113 5.32 0.18 14.62
CA SER A 113 5.67 -0.63 13.44
C SER A 113 4.44 -1.08 12.65
N VAL A 114 4.66 -1.51 11.41
CA VAL A 114 3.70 -2.34 10.66
C VAL A 114 3.84 -3.79 11.12
N CYS A 115 2.76 -4.56 11.11
CA CYS A 115 2.80 -5.96 11.54
C CYS A 115 1.96 -6.90 10.65
N ASN A 116 1.99 -8.19 10.98
CA ASN A 116 1.13 -9.24 10.44
C ASN A 116 -0.31 -8.75 10.25
N GLY A 117 -0.76 -8.74 9.00
CA GLY A 117 -2.08 -8.26 8.59
C GLY A 117 -2.09 -6.86 7.97
N ASP A 118 -0.97 -6.14 7.99
CA ASP A 118 -0.80 -4.88 7.25
C ASP A 118 -0.16 -5.08 5.87
N SER A 119 0.40 -6.26 5.57
CA SER A 119 1.01 -6.61 4.27
C SER A 119 0.07 -6.29 3.11
N GLY A 120 0.62 -5.69 2.05
CA GLY A 120 -0.13 -5.19 0.90
C GLY A 120 -0.91 -3.88 1.16
N GLY A 121 -1.00 -3.44 2.41
CA GLY A 121 -1.52 -2.13 2.80
C GLY A 121 -0.64 -0.98 2.30
N GLY A 122 -1.24 0.20 2.13
CA GLY A 122 -0.56 1.36 1.57
C GLY A 122 0.13 2.24 2.61
N LEU A 123 1.36 2.65 2.32
CA LEU A 123 1.99 3.84 2.91
C LEU A 123 1.62 5.04 2.04
N VAL A 124 0.91 6.01 2.61
CA VAL A 124 0.38 7.16 1.88
C VAL A 124 0.88 8.49 2.43
N ILE A 125 1.07 9.48 1.56
CA ILE A 125 1.46 10.84 1.93
C ILE A 125 0.39 11.81 1.44
N GLN A 126 0.03 12.79 2.27
CA GLN A 126 -0.84 13.88 1.83
C GLN A 126 -0.04 14.89 1.03
N ARG A 127 -0.51 15.23 -0.17
CA ARG A 127 0.06 16.25 -1.04
C ARG A 127 -0.97 17.35 -1.23
N CYS A 128 -0.51 18.60 -1.26
CA CYS A 128 -1.38 19.75 -1.44
C CYS A 128 -0.90 20.61 -2.61
N THR A 129 -1.81 20.95 -3.51
CA THR A 129 -1.61 21.87 -4.63
C THR A 129 -2.53 23.08 -4.46
N SER A 130 -2.46 24.03 -5.40
CA SER A 130 -3.42 25.14 -5.48
C SER A 130 -4.87 24.65 -5.62
N GLY A 131 -5.07 23.46 -6.20
CA GLY A 131 -6.38 22.83 -6.36
C GLY A 131 -6.88 22.07 -5.13
N GLY A 132 -6.12 22.01 -4.04
CA GLY A 132 -6.47 21.28 -2.81
C GLY A 132 -5.53 20.12 -2.48
N CYS A 133 -5.87 19.35 -1.44
CA CYS A 133 -5.06 18.23 -0.98
C CYS A 133 -5.61 16.88 -1.43
N TYR A 134 -4.73 15.91 -1.62
CA TYR A 134 -5.02 14.53 -1.98
C TYR A 134 -4.03 13.58 -1.29
N TRP A 135 -4.38 12.30 -1.21
CA TRP A 135 -3.52 11.26 -0.67
C TRP A 135 -2.87 10.48 -1.80
N SER A 136 -1.55 10.33 -1.77
CA SER A 136 -0.80 9.53 -2.74
C SER A 136 -0.14 8.32 -2.09
N LEU A 137 -0.25 7.17 -2.75
CA LEU A 137 0.43 5.92 -2.40
C LEU A 137 1.90 6.03 -2.77
N VAL A 138 2.77 5.98 -1.77
CA VAL A 138 4.23 6.06 -1.93
C VAL A 138 4.91 4.71 -1.77
N GLY A 139 4.31 3.82 -0.96
CA GLY A 139 4.81 2.47 -0.78
C GLY A 139 3.72 1.47 -0.44
N ILE A 140 4.05 0.19 -0.54
CA ILE A 140 3.17 -0.93 -0.21
C ILE A 140 3.88 -1.79 0.83
N VAL A 141 3.22 -2.11 1.95
CA VAL A 141 3.84 -2.87 3.06
C VAL A 141 4.30 -4.24 2.56
N SER A 142 5.61 -4.49 2.57
CA SER A 142 6.22 -5.77 2.17
C SER A 142 6.75 -6.51 3.40
N ILE A 143 7.65 -5.87 4.16
CA ILE A 143 8.29 -6.46 5.34
C ILE A 143 8.00 -5.62 6.58
N ALA A 144 7.48 -6.29 7.60
CA ALA A 144 7.47 -5.79 8.97
C ALA A 144 8.84 -5.96 9.63
N ALA A 145 9.22 -5.01 10.47
CA ALA A 145 10.43 -5.10 11.29
C ALA A 145 10.44 -6.42 12.08
N GLY A 146 11.39 -7.30 11.77
CA GLY A 146 11.72 -8.50 12.55
C GLY A 146 10.57 -9.48 12.83
N ASN A 147 10.25 -10.34 11.86
CA ASN A 147 9.17 -11.30 11.95
C ASN A 147 9.71 -12.75 11.90
N PHE A 148 10.32 -13.21 13.00
CA PHE A 148 10.86 -14.58 13.05
C PHE A 148 9.96 -15.59 13.80
N ASN A 149 9.02 -15.13 14.65
CA ASN A 149 8.18 -16.01 15.49
C ASN A 149 6.69 -15.58 15.59
N GLY A 150 6.19 -14.72 14.69
CA GLY A 150 4.78 -14.29 14.67
C GLY A 150 4.42 -13.14 15.65
N THR A 151 5.39 -12.67 16.43
CA THR A 151 5.29 -11.44 17.24
C THR A 151 5.80 -10.23 16.47
N CYS A 152 5.03 -9.14 16.47
CA CYS A 152 5.44 -7.84 15.95
C CYS A 152 6.65 -7.33 16.73
N ARG A 153 7.83 -7.25 16.11
CA ARG A 153 8.89 -6.41 16.66
C ARG A 153 8.57 -4.95 16.35
N SER A 154 8.76 -4.10 17.34
CA SER A 154 8.39 -2.68 17.28
C SER A 154 9.61 -1.75 17.42
N ASP A 155 10.80 -2.34 17.37
CA ASP A 155 12.11 -1.70 17.51
C ASP A 155 12.88 -1.55 16.18
N GLY A 156 12.24 -1.85 15.04
CA GLY A 156 12.83 -1.69 13.71
C GLY A 156 11.89 -0.99 12.72
N TYR A 157 12.40 -0.75 11.52
CA TYR A 157 11.67 -0.08 10.44
C TYR A 157 10.87 -1.05 9.57
N GLY A 158 9.80 -0.56 8.95
CA GLY A 158 9.12 -1.30 7.87
C GLY A 158 9.85 -1.11 6.54
N ALA A 159 9.89 -2.16 5.72
CA ALA A 159 10.28 -2.05 4.32
C ALA A 159 9.03 -2.16 3.43
N PHE A 160 8.95 -1.27 2.45
CA PHE A 160 7.80 -1.11 1.59
C PHE A 160 8.27 -1.14 0.14
N THR A 161 7.47 -1.73 -0.73
CA THR A 161 7.71 -1.66 -2.18
C THR A 161 7.52 -0.23 -2.67
N ASN A 162 8.52 0.34 -3.33
CA ASN A 162 8.54 1.71 -3.81
C ASN A 162 7.62 1.88 -5.03
N VAL A 163 6.46 2.49 -4.85
CA VAL A 163 5.46 2.66 -5.92
C VAL A 163 6.04 3.38 -7.12
N LYS A 164 6.90 4.38 -6.90
CA LYS A 164 7.52 5.15 -7.99
C LYS A 164 8.27 4.25 -8.96
N THR A 165 9.03 3.29 -8.44
CA THR A 165 9.84 2.34 -9.23
C THR A 165 8.98 1.49 -10.15
N TYR A 166 7.77 1.12 -9.70
CA TYR A 166 6.87 0.25 -10.46
C TYR A 166 5.83 1.01 -11.29
N LEU A 167 5.83 2.34 -11.29
CA LEU A 167 4.87 3.13 -12.08
C LEU A 167 4.84 2.71 -13.55
N PRO A 168 5.95 2.57 -14.29
CA PRO A 168 5.88 2.19 -15.71
C PRO A 168 5.14 0.87 -15.93
N TRP A 169 5.39 -0.12 -15.08
CA TRP A 169 4.71 -1.41 -15.12
C TRP A 169 3.23 -1.28 -14.76
N ILE A 170 2.88 -0.56 -13.68
CA ILE A 170 1.49 -0.31 -13.30
C ILE A 170 0.71 0.36 -14.44
N LYS A 171 1.30 1.38 -15.08
CA LYS A 171 0.68 2.09 -16.21
C LYS A 171 0.47 1.16 -17.40
N GLN A 172 1.46 0.33 -17.72
CA GLN A 172 1.38 -0.63 -18.82
C GLN A 172 0.31 -1.69 -18.58
N THR A 173 0.29 -2.29 -17.39
CA THR A 173 -0.65 -3.38 -17.05
C THR A 173 -2.10 -2.90 -16.95
N THR A 174 -2.32 -1.71 -16.40
CA THR A 174 -3.68 -1.17 -16.24
C THR A 174 -4.20 -0.49 -17.51
N GLU A 175 -3.37 -0.37 -18.55
CA GLU A 175 -3.62 0.40 -19.77
C GLU A 175 -4.08 1.86 -19.51
N GLN A 176 -3.81 2.38 -18.30
CA GLN A 176 -4.19 3.73 -17.91
C GLN A 176 -3.04 4.71 -18.11
N ILE A 177 -3.34 5.77 -18.85
CA ILE A 177 -2.45 6.93 -18.96
C ILE A 177 -2.68 7.81 -17.74
N PHE A 178 -1.92 7.56 -16.68
CA PHE A 178 -1.77 8.52 -15.58
C PHE A 178 -0.84 9.63 -16.08
N GLU A 179 -1.34 10.62 -16.81
CA GLU A 179 -0.50 11.77 -17.20
C GLU A 179 -0.08 12.50 -15.92
N ASP A 180 1.19 12.92 -15.86
CA ASP A 180 1.80 13.51 -14.66
C ASP A 180 1.07 14.76 -14.15
N ASP A 181 0.27 15.41 -15.02
CA ASP A 181 -0.59 16.56 -14.72
C ASP A 181 -2.10 16.23 -14.59
N SER A 182 -2.58 15.06 -15.04
CA SER A 182 -4.00 14.65 -14.96
C SER A 182 -4.29 13.57 -13.91
N LEU A 183 -3.24 13.07 -13.24
CA LEU A 183 -3.35 12.20 -12.07
C LEU A 183 -4.38 12.76 -11.06
N HIS A 184 -4.46 14.08 -10.86
CA HIS A 184 -5.40 14.73 -9.94
C HIS A 184 -6.89 14.60 -10.29
N ASP A 185 -7.23 14.34 -11.55
CA ASP A 185 -8.63 14.40 -12.01
C ASP A 185 -9.38 13.07 -11.85
N VAL A 186 -8.66 11.94 -11.72
CA VAL A 186 -9.28 10.60 -11.66
C VAL A 186 -9.06 9.91 -10.30
N CYS A 187 -7.96 10.23 -9.60
CA CYS A 187 -7.66 9.64 -8.30
C CYS A 187 -8.24 10.45 -7.13
N GLY A 188 -8.50 9.77 -6.01
CA GLY A 188 -9.02 10.38 -4.81
C GLY A 188 -10.38 11.04 -5.01
N GLN A 189 -11.14 10.69 -6.05
CA GLN A 189 -12.45 11.27 -6.36
C GLN A 189 -13.48 10.17 -6.63
N ARG A 190 -14.77 10.51 -6.51
CA ARG A 190 -15.86 9.69 -7.05
C ARG A 190 -15.82 9.72 -8.59
N GLN A 191 -16.45 8.75 -9.25
CA GLN A 191 -16.53 8.70 -10.73
C GLN A 191 -17.20 9.95 -11.33
N ASP A 192 -18.06 10.62 -10.57
CA ASP A 192 -18.75 11.86 -10.94
C ASP A 192 -17.95 13.15 -10.61
N GLY A 193 -16.73 13.02 -10.07
CA GLY A 193 -15.88 14.14 -9.68
C GLY A 193 -16.35 14.95 -8.46
N SER A 194 -17.43 14.53 -7.78
CA SER A 194 -18.13 15.40 -6.81
C SER A 194 -17.45 15.54 -5.45
N VAL A 195 -16.58 14.59 -5.05
CA VAL A 195 -15.98 14.56 -3.70
C VAL A 195 -14.54 14.06 -3.76
N ARG A 196 -13.60 14.86 -3.24
CA ARG A 196 -12.21 14.43 -2.99
C ARG A 196 -12.05 13.69 -1.66
N ALA A 197 -11.22 12.64 -1.67
CA ALA A 197 -10.85 11.81 -0.55
C ALA A 197 -10.19 12.66 0.53
N ARG A 198 -10.92 12.86 1.64
CA ARG A 198 -10.41 13.62 2.79
C ARG A 198 -9.44 12.80 3.64
N TRP A 199 -9.57 11.47 3.62
CA TRP A 199 -8.85 10.61 4.54
C TRP A 199 -8.04 9.54 3.82
N PRO A 200 -6.88 9.14 4.37
CA PRO A 200 -5.97 8.20 3.72
C PRO A 200 -6.63 6.85 3.47
N TRP A 201 -7.59 6.49 4.32
CA TRP A 201 -8.31 5.23 4.22
C TRP A 201 -9.28 5.17 3.02
N HIS A 202 -9.54 6.20 2.24
CA HIS A 202 -10.47 6.04 1.11
C HIS A 202 -9.91 5.15 -0.01
N GLY A 203 -8.58 5.01 -0.08
CA GLY A 203 -7.85 4.26 -1.10
C GLY A 203 -7.52 2.80 -0.76
N THR A 204 -7.60 2.40 0.51
CA THR A 204 -7.23 1.04 0.96
C THR A 204 -8.49 0.22 1.26
N LEU A 205 -8.48 -1.08 0.97
CA LEU A 205 -9.65 -1.96 1.08
C LEU A 205 -9.86 -2.50 2.49
N TYR A 206 -11.13 -2.69 2.85
CA TYR A 206 -11.58 -2.96 4.22
C TYR A 206 -12.52 -4.16 4.29
N SER A 207 -12.29 -5.04 5.25
CA SER A 207 -13.09 -6.27 5.42
C SER A 207 -14.13 -6.17 6.56
N LYS A 208 -13.85 -5.39 7.62
CA LYS A 208 -14.58 -5.51 8.90
C LYS A 208 -15.85 -4.67 9.06
N ASN A 209 -16.22 -3.80 8.11
CA ASN A 209 -17.34 -2.85 8.27
C ASN A 209 -18.41 -2.95 7.15
N TRP A 210 -19.61 -2.40 7.37
CA TRP A 210 -20.75 -2.47 6.43
C TRP A 210 -20.65 -1.55 5.19
N ARG A 211 -19.56 -0.77 5.09
CA ARG A 211 -19.24 0.21 4.02
C ARG A 211 -17.94 -0.16 3.30
N SER A 212 -17.76 -1.45 3.03
CA SER A 212 -16.47 -1.99 2.68
C SER A 212 -16.51 -2.79 1.38
N ILE A 213 -15.35 -3.30 0.97
CA ILE A 213 -15.20 -4.04 -0.27
C ILE A 213 -14.30 -5.24 0.02
N LYS A 214 -14.77 -6.41 -0.42
CA LYS A 214 -14.12 -7.70 -0.24
C LYS A 214 -13.60 -8.17 -1.58
N ILE A 215 -12.32 -8.52 -1.61
CA ILE A 215 -11.67 -9.11 -2.77
C ILE A 215 -11.39 -10.57 -2.44
N GLU A 216 -11.79 -11.48 -3.31
CA GLU A 216 -11.61 -12.90 -3.11
C GLU A 216 -10.78 -13.53 -4.22
N LEU A 217 -9.75 -14.26 -3.83
CA LEU A 217 -8.97 -15.13 -4.70
C LEU A 217 -9.28 -16.58 -4.31
N ASN A 218 -9.86 -17.37 -5.23
CA ASN A 218 -10.20 -18.77 -4.98
C ASN A 218 -11.05 -19.00 -3.70
N ARG A 219 -12.01 -18.10 -3.42
CA ARG A 219 -12.88 -18.09 -2.22
C ARG A 219 -12.16 -17.77 -0.90
N THR A 220 -10.93 -17.29 -0.97
CA THR A 220 -10.18 -16.74 0.16
C THR A 220 -10.15 -15.23 0.06
N GLU A 221 -10.52 -14.55 1.14
CA GLU A 221 -10.45 -13.09 1.20
C GLU A 221 -8.99 -12.63 1.18
N VAL A 222 -8.71 -11.67 0.30
CA VAL A 222 -7.42 -11.00 0.21
C VAL A 222 -7.46 -9.75 1.08
N PHE A 223 -6.58 -9.69 2.07
CA PHE A 223 -6.42 -8.55 2.97
C PHE A 223 -5.28 -7.65 2.49
N GLY A 224 -5.33 -6.38 2.93
CA GLY A 224 -4.25 -5.43 2.67
C GLY A 224 -4.07 -5.18 1.18
N VAL A 225 -5.03 -4.50 0.57
CA VAL A 225 -4.96 -4.18 -0.85
C VAL A 225 -5.43 -2.74 -1.05
N THR A 226 -4.93 -2.08 -2.08
CA THR A 226 -5.19 -0.66 -2.33
C THR A 226 -5.83 -0.46 -3.70
N ILE A 227 -6.94 0.27 -3.76
CA ILE A 227 -7.68 0.54 -4.99
C ILE A 227 -6.87 1.51 -5.84
N LEU A 228 -6.48 1.08 -7.03
CA LEU A 228 -5.86 1.97 -8.03
C LEU A 228 -6.91 2.50 -9.00
N THR A 229 -7.83 1.64 -9.42
CA THR A 229 -8.89 1.96 -10.38
C THR A 229 -10.17 1.19 -10.00
N ASN A 230 -11.24 1.32 -10.78
CA ASN A 230 -12.44 0.54 -10.57
C ASN A 230 -12.26 -0.93 -10.99
N GLN A 231 -11.17 -1.29 -11.64
CA GLN A 231 -10.89 -2.64 -12.13
C GLN A 231 -9.66 -3.28 -11.49
N TYR A 232 -8.72 -2.47 -10.97
CA TYR A 232 -7.44 -2.93 -10.45
C TYR A 232 -7.20 -2.49 -9.02
N VAL A 233 -6.72 -3.43 -8.22
CA VAL A 233 -6.19 -3.21 -6.87
C VAL A 233 -4.73 -3.66 -6.82
N VAL A 234 -3.92 -3.02 -5.99
CA VAL A 234 -2.51 -3.36 -5.80
C VAL A 234 -2.28 -3.95 -4.41
N THR A 235 -1.35 -4.89 -4.34
CA THR A 235 -0.94 -5.59 -3.11
C THR A 235 0.54 -5.99 -3.22
N THR A 236 1.09 -6.51 -2.14
CA THR A 236 2.30 -7.35 -2.16
C THR A 236 1.91 -8.83 -2.23
N MET A 237 2.84 -9.72 -2.60
CA MET A 237 2.54 -11.16 -2.71
C MET A 237 2.21 -11.74 -1.33
N LEU A 238 1.20 -12.63 -1.32
CA LEU A 238 0.60 -13.28 -0.15
C LEU A 238 1.35 -14.56 0.25
#